data_AF-A0A7J3ADD4-F1
#
_entry.id   AF-A0A7J3ADD4-F1
#
_cell.length_a   1.000
_cell.length_b   1.000
_cell.length_c   1.000
_cell.angle_alpha   90.00
_cell.angle_beta   90.00
_cell.angle_gamma   90.00
#
_symmetry.space_group_name_H-M   'P 1'
#
loop_
_entity.id
_entity.type
_entity.pdbx_description
1 polymer ?
#
loop_
_entity_poly.entity_id
_entity_poly.type
_entity_poly.pdbx_seq_one_letter_code
_entity_poly.pdbx_strand_id
1 'polypeptide(L)'
;MAGKKALLVDDVADTGKSLQLARAHVLQHGAADARIATLYKKPWSIIKPDYCEAETNCWVVFPWERKETLRKIVMKHREKGVIDAEMAKLVKAGLPKQLAKRFLKEIFEAGKC
;
A
#
# COMPACT_ATOMS: atom_id res chain seq x y z
N MET A 1 16.58 -7.88 20.97
CA MET A 1 16.94 -6.49 20.58
C MET A 1 17.33 -5.65 21.80
N ALA A 2 17.99 -6.26 22.79
CA ALA A 2 18.18 -5.67 24.12
C ALA A 2 18.89 -4.31 24.07
N GLY A 3 18.26 -3.29 24.64
CA GLY A 3 18.82 -1.94 24.80
C GLY A 3 18.87 -1.08 23.54
N LYS A 4 18.43 -1.59 22.38
CA LYS A 4 18.44 -0.83 21.11
C LYS A 4 17.16 0.01 20.96
N LYS A 5 17.28 1.15 20.31
CA LYS A 5 16.13 1.94 19.82
C LYS A 5 15.79 1.50 18.40
N ALA A 6 14.54 1.14 18.15
CA ALA A 6 14.05 0.68 16.87
C ALA A 6 13.23 1.74 16.15
N LEU A 7 13.37 1.80 14.83
CA LEU A 7 12.49 2.55 13.93
C LEU A 7 11.79 1.56 13.01
N LEU A 8 10.48 1.44 13.17
CA LEU A 8 9.61 0.67 12.28
C LEU A 8 9.24 1.56 11.10
N VAL A 9 9.37 1.04 9.88
CA VAL A 9 9.09 1.78 8.65
C VAL A 9 8.05 1.02 7.84
N ASP A 10 7.00 1.71 7.42
CA ASP A 10 5.96 1.18 6.54
C ASP A 10 5.52 2.26 5.53
N ASP A 11 4.86 1.88 4.44
CA ASP A 11 4.49 2.85 3.40
C ASP A 11 3.26 3.69 3.79
N VAL A 12 2.23 3.07 4.34
CA VAL A 12 1.01 3.74 4.80
C VAL A 12 0.47 3.18 6.12
N ALA A 13 0.20 4.08 7.07
CA ALA A 13 -0.62 3.76 8.24
C ALA A 13 -2.12 3.84 7.87
N ASP A 14 -2.68 2.74 7.36
CA ASP A 14 -4.11 2.65 6.99
C ASP A 14 -5.01 2.43 8.21
N THR A 15 -5.25 1.19 8.60
CA THR A 15 -5.95 0.89 9.87
C THR A 15 -5.04 1.06 11.08
N GLY A 16 -3.71 0.96 10.87
CA GLY A 16 -2.69 1.01 11.92
C GLY A 16 -2.47 -0.31 12.69
N LYS A 17 -3.25 -1.36 12.43
CA LYS A 17 -3.17 -2.63 13.17
C LYS A 17 -1.84 -3.37 12.98
N SER A 18 -1.31 -3.41 11.76
CA SER A 18 -0.02 -4.06 11.46
C SER A 18 1.12 -3.39 12.23
N LEU A 19 1.17 -2.06 12.20
CA LEU A 19 2.15 -1.26 12.92
C LEU A 19 2.03 -1.43 14.45
N GLN A 20 0.79 -1.56 14.96
CA GLN A 20 0.56 -1.81 16.39
C GLN A 20 1.15 -3.15 16.83
N LEU A 21 0.86 -4.20 16.06
CA LEU A 21 1.39 -5.54 16.32
C LEU A 21 2.91 -5.56 16.22
N ALA A 22 3.47 -4.95 15.18
CA ALA A 22 4.92 -4.91 14.97
C ALA A 22 5.64 -4.13 16.09
N ARG A 23 5.10 -2.97 16.51
CA ARG A 23 5.66 -2.19 17.61
C ARG A 23 5.63 -2.99 18.92
N ALA A 24 4.50 -3.64 19.22
CA ALA A 24 4.38 -4.50 20.39
C ALA A 24 5.39 -5.65 20.36
N HIS A 25 5.54 -6.31 19.22
CA HIS A 25 6.49 -7.40 19.03
C HIS A 25 7.94 -6.94 19.29
N VAL A 26 8.36 -5.79 18.73
CA VAL A 26 9.72 -5.27 18.92
C VAL A 26 10.00 -4.91 20.39
N LEU A 27 9.04 -4.27 21.07
CA LEU A 27 9.16 -3.93 22.49
C LEU A 27 9.24 -5.18 23.37
N GLN A 28 8.41 -6.20 23.10
CA GLN A 28 8.46 -7.49 23.81
C GLN A 28 9.81 -8.20 23.68
N HIS A 29 10.56 -7.94 22.62
CA HIS A 29 11.91 -8.49 22.39
C HIS A 29 13.05 -7.61 22.95
N GLY A 30 12.72 -6.71 23.88
CA GLY A 30 13.69 -5.94 24.68
C GLY A 30 14.22 -4.68 24.01
N ALA A 31 13.55 -4.15 22.98
CA ALA A 31 13.89 -2.83 22.47
C ALA A 31 13.63 -1.75 23.54
N ALA A 32 14.56 -0.81 23.69
CA ALA A 32 14.46 0.29 24.65
C ALA A 32 13.47 1.38 24.21
N ASP A 33 13.27 1.51 22.89
CA ASP A 33 12.27 2.39 22.28
C ASP A 33 11.87 1.80 20.92
N ALA A 34 10.65 2.10 20.48
CA ALA A 34 10.12 1.68 19.19
C ALA A 34 9.26 2.80 18.61
N ARG A 35 9.84 3.53 17.65
CA ARG A 35 9.19 4.60 16.88
C ARG A 35 8.71 4.09 15.53
N ILE A 36 7.76 4.80 14.93
CA ILE A 36 7.15 4.46 13.64
C ILE A 36 7.34 5.61 12.67
N ALA A 37 7.79 5.30 11.45
CA ALA A 37 7.83 6.21 10.31
C ALA A 37 6.96 5.66 9.17
N THR A 38 6.11 6.51 8.59
CA THR A 38 5.41 6.19 7.34
C THR A 38 5.45 7.33 6.34
N LEU A 39 5.23 7.02 5.05
CA LEU A 39 5.04 8.08 4.05
C LEU A 39 3.65 8.70 4.23
N TYR A 40 2.61 7.88 4.30
CA TYR A 40 1.25 8.37 4.46
C TYR A 40 0.57 7.84 5.73
N LYS A 41 -0.40 8.59 6.23
CA LYS A 41 -1.34 8.15 7.28
C LYS A 41 -2.77 8.40 6.80
N LYS A 42 -3.69 7.50 7.15
CA LYS A 42 -5.13 7.72 7.00
C LYS A 42 -5.73 8.39 8.24
N PRO A 43 -6.73 9.28 8.10
CA PRO A 43 -7.38 9.93 9.24
C PRO A 43 -7.97 8.93 10.26
N TRP A 44 -8.38 7.74 9.81
CA TRP A 44 -8.97 6.68 10.63
C TRP A 44 -7.95 5.68 11.22
N SER A 45 -6.65 5.86 10.97
CA SER A 45 -5.64 4.98 11.55
C SER A 45 -5.67 5.04 13.08
N ILE A 46 -5.67 3.88 13.73
CA ILE A 46 -5.60 3.79 15.20
C ILE A 46 -4.22 4.18 15.74
N ILE A 47 -3.21 4.21 14.85
CA ILE A 47 -1.85 4.62 15.16
C ILE A 47 -1.54 5.93 14.47
N LYS A 48 -0.97 6.86 15.24
CA LYS A 48 -0.25 8.03 14.74
C LYS A 48 1.25 7.69 14.69
N PRO A 49 1.87 7.60 13.50
CA PRO A 49 3.32 7.47 13.36
C PRO A 49 4.05 8.64 14.03
N ASP A 50 5.24 8.39 14.57
CA ASP A 50 6.12 9.43 15.12
C ASP A 50 6.65 10.34 14.00
N TYR A 51 6.85 9.76 12.81
CA TYR A 51 7.26 10.46 11.60
C TYR A 51 6.28 10.13 10.48
N CYS A 52 5.70 11.15 9.86
CA CYS A 52 4.78 10.97 8.74
C CYS A 52 4.93 12.15 7.78
N GLU A 53 5.08 11.87 6.48
CA GLU A 53 5.19 12.94 5.47
C GLU A 53 3.83 13.65 5.29
N ALA A 54 2.75 12.90 5.09
CA ALA A 54 1.43 13.49 4.89
C ALA A 54 0.26 12.62 5.37
N GLU A 55 -0.82 13.28 5.79
CA GLU A 55 -2.12 12.62 6.00
C GLU A 55 -2.97 12.73 4.72
N THR A 56 -3.62 11.63 4.32
CA THR A 56 -4.52 11.61 3.16
C THR A 56 -5.65 10.60 3.34
N ASN A 57 -6.85 10.93 2.89
CA ASN A 57 -7.98 10.00 2.81
C ASN A 57 -8.06 9.29 1.44
N CYS A 58 -7.24 9.68 0.47
CA CYS A 58 -7.25 9.09 -0.88
C CYS A 58 -6.63 7.69 -0.86
N TRP A 59 -7.05 6.81 -1.77
CA TRP A 59 -6.30 5.58 -2.03
C TRP A 59 -4.95 5.93 -2.66
N VAL A 60 -3.86 5.41 -2.11
CA VAL A 60 -2.50 5.61 -2.63
C VAL A 60 -2.13 4.38 -3.44
N VAL A 61 -1.53 4.58 -4.62
CA VAL A 61 -1.00 3.49 -5.45
C VAL A 61 0.51 3.67 -5.56
N PHE A 62 1.25 2.91 -4.77
CA PHE A 62 2.71 2.98 -4.77
C PHE A 62 3.32 2.36 -6.03
N PRO A 63 4.53 2.77 -6.42
CA PRO A 63 5.21 2.22 -7.59
C PRO A 63 5.36 0.68 -7.59
N TRP A 64 5.57 0.08 -6.41
CA TRP A 64 5.78 -1.36 -6.23
C TRP A 64 4.48 -2.19 -6.28
N GLU A 65 3.30 -1.58 -6.14
CA GLU A 65 2.02 -2.31 -6.11
C GLU A 65 1.14 -2.10 -7.36
N ARG A 66 1.55 -1.25 -8.31
CA ARG A 66 0.75 -0.89 -9.50
C ARG A 66 0.11 -2.09 -10.23
N LYS A 67 0.88 -3.16 -10.45
CA LYS A 67 0.40 -4.38 -11.11
C LYS A 67 -0.62 -5.12 -10.24
N GLU A 68 -0.38 -5.19 -8.94
CA GLU A 68 -1.29 -5.83 -7.99
C GLU A 68 -2.60 -5.06 -7.85
N THR A 69 -2.55 -3.72 -7.83
CA THR A 69 -3.75 -2.86 -7.87
C THR A 69 -4.59 -3.17 -9.11
N LEU A 70 -3.96 -3.22 -10.30
CA LEU A 70 -4.65 -3.59 -11.54
C LEU A 70 -5.21 -5.01 -11.50
N ARG A 71 -4.46 -5.97 -10.98
CA ARG A 71 -4.91 -7.36 -10.83
C ARG A 71 -6.17 -7.44 -9.97
N LYS A 72 -6.19 -6.75 -8.83
CA LYS A 72 -7.37 -6.68 -7.94
C LYS A 72 -8.58 -6.04 -8.62
N ILE A 73 -8.38 -4.99 -9.41
CA ILE A 73 -9.45 -4.37 -10.22
C ILE A 73 -10.03 -5.37 -11.22
N VAL A 74 -9.17 -6.05 -12.00
CA VAL A 74 -9.59 -7.05 -12.99
C VAL A 74 -10.27 -8.25 -12.33
N MET A 75 -9.82 -8.68 -11.14
CA MET A 75 -10.48 -9.77 -10.41
C MET A 75 -11.84 -9.37 -9.85
N LYS A 76 -11.99 -8.11 -9.43
CA LYS A 76 -13.24 -7.58 -8.87
C LYS A 76 -14.31 -7.29 -9.94
N HIS A 77 -13.88 -6.96 -11.16
CA HIS A 77 -14.77 -6.57 -12.25
C HIS A 77 -14.64 -7.54 -13.43
N ARG A 78 -15.75 -8.14 -13.88
CA ARG A 78 -15.73 -9.03 -15.06
C ARG A 78 -16.02 -8.31 -16.38
N GLU A 79 -16.62 -7.13 -16.31
CA GLU A 79 -16.98 -6.35 -17.48
C GLU A 79 -15.79 -5.53 -17.98
N LYS A 80 -15.42 -5.74 -19.25
CA LYS A 80 -14.29 -5.06 -19.88
C LYS A 80 -14.39 -3.53 -19.83
N GLY A 81 -15.60 -2.98 -20.02
CA GLY A 81 -15.83 -1.53 -19.96
C GLY A 81 -15.49 -0.93 -18.60
N VAL A 82 -15.77 -1.64 -17.50
CA VAL A 82 -15.43 -1.18 -16.15
C VAL A 82 -13.92 -1.22 -15.93
N ILE A 83 -13.26 -2.28 -16.38
CA ILE A 83 -11.78 -2.40 -16.30
C ILE A 83 -11.10 -1.26 -17.07
N ASP A 84 -11.58 -0.95 -18.28
CA ASP A 84 -11.03 0.13 -19.10
C ASP A 84 -11.21 1.50 -18.44
N ALA A 85 -12.36 1.74 -17.79
CA ALA A 85 -12.62 2.96 -17.04
C ALA A 85 -11.71 3.10 -15.80
N GLU A 86 -11.52 2.04 -15.02
CA GLU A 86 -10.60 2.03 -13.87
C GLU A 86 -9.14 2.21 -14.32
N MET A 87 -8.75 1.60 -15.43
CA MET A 87 -7.42 1.81 -16.03
C MET A 87 -7.22 3.27 -16.43
N ALA A 88 -8.23 3.92 -17.01
CA ALA A 88 -8.16 5.34 -17.37
C ALA A 88 -7.96 6.24 -16.14
N LYS A 89 -8.60 5.92 -15.00
CA LYS A 89 -8.37 6.63 -13.73
C LYS A 89 -6.93 6.50 -13.27
N LEU A 90 -6.34 5.30 -13.30
CA LEU A 90 -4.94 5.08 -12.93
C LEU A 90 -3.97 5.81 -13.85
N VAL A 91 -4.24 5.83 -15.15
CA VAL A 91 -3.42 6.58 -16.12
C VAL A 91 -3.50 8.08 -15.84
N LYS A 92 -4.70 8.60 -15.55
CA LYS A 92 -4.89 10.01 -15.15
C LYS A 92 -4.16 10.35 -13.84
N ALA A 93 -4.05 9.39 -12.92
CA ALA A 93 -3.33 9.51 -11.66
C ALA A 93 -1.79 9.38 -11.80
N GLY A 94 -1.27 9.16 -13.02
CA GLY A 94 0.16 9.14 -13.30
C GLY A 94 0.75 7.77 -13.65
N LEU A 95 -0.07 6.73 -13.83
CA LEU A 95 0.40 5.44 -14.35
C LEU A 95 0.69 5.54 -15.86
N PRO A 96 1.91 5.21 -16.35
CA PRO A 96 2.18 5.25 -17.77
C PRO A 96 1.26 4.32 -18.57
N LYS A 97 0.60 4.84 -19.61
CA LYS A 97 -0.38 4.09 -20.42
C LYS A 97 0.19 2.78 -21.00
N GLN A 98 1.45 2.80 -21.44
CA GLN A 98 2.12 1.61 -21.98
C GLN A 98 2.32 0.54 -20.90
N LEU A 99 2.67 0.97 -19.69
CA LEU A 99 2.85 0.08 -18.56
C LEU A 99 1.51 -0.53 -18.11
N ALA A 100 0.45 0.27 -18.08
CA ALA A 100 -0.91 -0.20 -17.77
C ALA A 100 -1.38 -1.27 -18.75
N LYS A 101 -1.21 -1.03 -20.07
CA LYS A 101 -1.53 -2.01 -21.11
C LYS A 101 -0.75 -3.31 -20.96
N ARG A 102 0.56 -3.21 -20.68
CA ARG A 102 1.41 -4.38 -20.47
C ARG A 102 0.95 -5.21 -19.27
N PHE A 103 0.71 -4.57 -18.13
CA PHE A 103 0.21 -5.25 -16.93
C PHE A 103 -1.14 -5.93 -17.17
N LEU A 104 -2.06 -5.26 -17.87
CA LEU A 104 -3.36 -5.84 -18.20
C LEU A 104 -3.23 -7.12 -19.03
N LYS A 105 -2.36 -7.11 -20.05
CA LYS A 105 -2.06 -8.28 -20.86
C LYS A 105 -1.52 -9.43 -20.01
N GLU A 106 -0.50 -9.16 -19.18
CA GLU A 106 0.11 -10.16 -18.29
C GLU A 106 -0.90 -10.74 -17.30
N ILE A 107 -1.83 -9.94 -16.78
CA ILE A 107 -2.87 -10.39 -15.84
C ILE A 107 -3.85 -11.35 -16.54
N PHE A 108 -4.31 -11.01 -17.75
CA PHE A 108 -5.21 -11.89 -18.50
C PHE A 108 -4.53 -13.18 -18.96
N GLU A 109 -3.25 -13.14 -19.30
CA GLU A 109 -2.47 -14.35 -19.63
C GLU A 109 -2.30 -15.26 -18.43
N ALA A 110 -1.97 -14.71 -17.26
CA ALA A 110 -1.83 -15.48 -16.02
C ALA A 110 -3.13 -16.11 -15.51
N GLY A 111 -4.30 -15.58 -15.90
CA GLY A 111 -5.62 -16.10 -15.53
C GLY A 111 -6.17 -17.17 -16.47
N LYS A 112 -5.45 -17.52 -17.54
CA LYS A 112 -5.83 -18.58 -18.49
C LYS A 112 -5.21 -19.95 -18.18
N CYS A 113 -4.40 -20.04 -17.13
CA CYS A 113 -3.86 -21.29 -16.61
C CYS A 113 -4.82 -21.92 -15.60
#